data_AF-A0A842ULT4-F1
#
_entry.id   AF-A0A842ULT4-F1
#
_cell.length_a   1.000
_cell.length_b   1.000
_cell.length_c   1.000
_cell.angle_alpha   90.00
_cell.angle_beta   90.00
_cell.angle_gamma   90.00
#
_symmetry.space_group_name_H-M   'P 1'
#
loop_
_entity.id
_entity.type
_entity.pdbx_description
1 polymer ?
#
loop_
_entity_poly.entity_id
_entity_poly.type
_entity_poly.pdbx_seq_one_letter_code
_entity_poly.pdbx_strand_id
1 'polypeptide(L)'
;MLKLDLHVHTKYSNDGFEEIVDLIKKAKKIGLDGFAITDHDTVAGLKEAKKLADKENFLIIPGIEIASKDGDIVALGINKKIPKNLSAKKTINKIHEMGGIAIAAHPFGMLYHRNSVGILASELPFDAVEAINSRCYSANNIAQKIDKTKIAGSDAHIKEELGRAYTLVNAKPNIKSILNAIKAGKTKPIGKSIRFTNVLQYAYIRTPTLISEKLSKIFGRK
;
A
#
# COMPACT_ATOMS: atom_id res chain seq x y z
N MET A 1 -12.62 -15.62 7.06
CA MET A 1 -12.14 -14.22 6.94
C MET A 1 -11.04 -14.21 5.91
N LEU A 2 -10.98 -13.20 5.04
CA LEU A 2 -9.92 -13.06 4.05
C LEU A 2 -8.67 -12.47 4.70
N LYS A 3 -7.50 -13.01 4.43
CA LYS A 3 -6.19 -12.54 4.87
C LYS A 3 -5.55 -11.70 3.77
N LEU A 4 -5.61 -10.38 3.91
CA LEU A 4 -5.28 -9.43 2.85
C LEU A 4 -4.15 -8.49 3.25
N ASP A 5 -3.12 -8.38 2.42
CA ASP A 5 -2.12 -7.32 2.58
C ASP A 5 -2.57 -6.09 1.78
N LEU A 6 -2.88 -4.98 2.47
CA LEU A 6 -3.57 -3.84 1.85
C LEU A 6 -2.65 -2.72 1.36
N HIS A 7 -1.32 -2.94 1.42
CA HIS A 7 -0.32 -1.96 1.01
C HIS A 7 0.93 -2.68 0.48
N VAL A 8 1.09 -2.74 -0.85
CA VAL A 8 2.18 -3.47 -1.52
C VAL A 8 2.63 -2.72 -2.76
N HIS A 9 3.95 -2.56 -2.89
CA HIS A 9 4.61 -1.96 -4.03
C HIS A 9 5.20 -3.02 -4.95
N THR A 10 5.30 -2.67 -6.22
CA THR A 10 5.81 -3.53 -7.29
C THR A 10 6.88 -2.77 -8.08
N LYS A 11 7.48 -3.41 -9.08
CA LYS A 11 8.43 -2.76 -10.01
C LYS A 11 7.89 -1.51 -10.73
N TYR A 12 6.59 -1.24 -10.63
CA TYR A 12 5.95 -0.10 -11.27
C TYR A 12 6.05 1.18 -10.43
N SER A 13 6.30 1.09 -9.12
CA SER A 13 6.77 2.24 -8.33
C SER A 13 8.29 2.43 -8.52
N ASN A 14 8.79 3.61 -8.16
CA ASN A 14 10.20 3.96 -8.28
C ASN A 14 11.09 3.36 -7.18
N ASP A 15 10.52 2.55 -6.30
CA ASP A 15 11.16 2.00 -5.11
C ASP A 15 10.71 0.58 -4.75
N GLY A 16 9.75 0.02 -5.48
CA GLY A 16 9.44 -1.39 -5.49
C GLY A 16 10.25 -2.12 -6.56
N PHE A 17 10.57 -3.38 -6.32
CA PHE A 17 11.50 -4.14 -7.18
C PHE A 17 10.94 -5.47 -7.66
N GLU A 18 9.75 -5.86 -7.20
CA GLU A 18 9.21 -7.20 -7.43
C GLU A 18 8.24 -7.25 -8.59
N GLU A 19 8.32 -8.37 -9.32
CA GLU A 19 7.35 -8.76 -10.32
C GLU A 19 6.03 -9.17 -9.66
N ILE A 20 4.89 -8.74 -10.22
CA ILE A 20 3.57 -9.05 -9.67
C ILE A 20 3.36 -10.57 -9.55
N VAL A 21 3.83 -11.33 -10.54
CA VAL A 21 3.72 -12.80 -10.53
C VAL A 21 4.47 -13.44 -9.36
N ASP A 22 5.61 -12.88 -8.95
CA ASP A 22 6.39 -13.42 -7.84
C ASP A 22 5.79 -13.05 -6.49
N LEU A 23 5.16 -11.87 -6.39
CA LEU A 23 4.32 -11.50 -5.26
C LEU A 23 3.12 -12.45 -5.11
N ILE A 24 2.43 -12.81 -6.20
CA ILE A 24 1.33 -13.80 -6.16
C ILE A 24 1.82 -15.16 -5.66
N LYS A 25 2.93 -15.69 -6.22
CA LYS A 25 3.52 -16.97 -5.77
C LYS A 25 3.86 -16.93 -4.29
N LYS A 26 4.48 -15.83 -3.84
CA LYS A 26 4.84 -15.62 -2.43
C LYS A 26 3.59 -15.57 -1.55
N ALA A 27 2.58 -14.80 -1.93
CA ALA A 27 1.33 -14.62 -1.22
C ALA A 27 0.62 -15.96 -0.99
N LYS A 28 0.47 -16.77 -2.06
CA LYS A 28 -0.05 -18.14 -1.99
C LYS A 28 0.76 -19.00 -1.00
N LYS A 29 2.10 -18.97 -1.10
CA LYS A 29 3.00 -19.74 -0.22
C LYS A 29 2.86 -19.39 1.26
N ILE A 30 2.55 -18.14 1.60
CA ILE A 30 2.38 -17.68 3.00
C ILE A 30 0.90 -17.64 3.45
N GLY A 31 0.00 -18.19 2.62
CA GLY A 31 -1.43 -18.30 2.90
C GLY A 31 -2.17 -16.96 2.97
N LEU A 32 -1.76 -15.95 2.19
CA LEU A 32 -2.59 -14.77 1.93
C LEU A 32 -3.67 -15.12 0.92
N ASP A 33 -4.88 -14.62 1.13
CA ASP A 33 -5.97 -14.75 0.17
C ASP A 33 -5.84 -13.72 -0.97
N GLY A 34 -5.15 -12.61 -0.72
CA GLY A 34 -4.96 -11.55 -1.69
C GLY A 34 -4.06 -10.43 -1.19
N PHE A 35 -3.74 -9.49 -2.08
CA PHE A 35 -3.10 -8.23 -1.71
C PHE A 35 -3.58 -7.06 -2.59
N ALA A 36 -3.43 -5.83 -2.10
CA ALA A 36 -3.64 -4.62 -2.87
C ALA A 36 -2.32 -4.16 -3.50
N ILE A 37 -2.36 -3.78 -4.78
CA ILE A 37 -1.24 -3.07 -5.41
C ILE A 37 -1.48 -1.58 -5.22
N THR A 38 -0.50 -0.91 -4.61
CA THR A 38 -0.59 0.50 -4.21
C THR A 38 0.68 1.25 -4.61
N ASP A 39 1.17 1.04 -5.84
CA ASP A 39 2.36 1.73 -6.35
C ASP A 39 2.24 3.27 -6.25
N HIS A 40 3.33 3.95 -5.95
CA HIS A 40 3.36 5.40 -5.81
C HIS A 40 2.97 6.14 -7.10
N ASP A 41 1.95 7.00 -7.00
CA ASP A 41 1.48 7.92 -8.05
C ASP A 41 1.21 7.26 -9.42
N THR A 42 0.99 5.94 -9.44
CA THR A 42 0.83 5.19 -10.68
C THR A 42 -0.11 4.00 -10.56
N VAL A 43 -0.76 3.70 -11.68
CA VAL A 43 -1.65 2.54 -11.85
C VAL A 43 -1.18 1.64 -12.99
N ALA A 44 0.07 1.84 -13.45
CA ALA A 44 0.62 1.18 -14.64
C ALA A 44 0.60 -0.35 -14.50
N GLY A 45 0.86 -0.86 -13.29
CA GLY A 45 0.84 -2.30 -13.00
C GLY A 45 -0.55 -2.92 -12.97
N LEU A 46 -1.64 -2.15 -12.81
CA LEU A 46 -2.97 -2.72 -12.56
C LEU A 46 -3.52 -3.52 -13.76
N LYS A 47 -3.14 -3.16 -15.00
CA LYS A 47 -3.55 -3.92 -16.18
C LYS A 47 -2.89 -5.29 -16.25
N GLU A 48 -1.60 -5.37 -15.91
CA GLU A 48 -0.88 -6.63 -15.80
C GLU A 48 -1.41 -7.45 -14.62
N ALA A 49 -1.58 -6.81 -13.47
CA ALA A 49 -2.08 -7.42 -12.27
C ALA A 49 -3.43 -8.10 -12.47
N LYS A 50 -4.37 -7.45 -13.17
CA LYS A 50 -5.66 -8.06 -13.50
C LYS A 50 -5.50 -9.35 -14.31
N LYS A 51 -4.67 -9.34 -15.35
CA LYS A 51 -4.43 -10.53 -16.18
C LYS A 51 -3.82 -11.67 -15.37
N LEU A 52 -2.86 -11.36 -14.50
CA LEU A 52 -2.22 -12.34 -13.64
C LEU A 52 -3.18 -12.86 -12.56
N ALA A 53 -3.99 -12.01 -11.95
CA ALA A 53 -5.03 -12.38 -10.99
C ALA A 53 -6.01 -13.39 -11.59
N ASP A 54 -6.50 -13.12 -12.81
CA ASP A 54 -7.41 -14.01 -13.54
C ASP A 54 -6.73 -15.35 -13.87
N LYS A 55 -5.49 -15.30 -14.40
CA LYS A 55 -4.70 -16.50 -14.74
C LYS A 55 -4.40 -17.38 -13.53
N GLU A 56 -4.07 -16.75 -12.41
CA GLU A 56 -3.63 -17.42 -11.18
C GLU A 56 -4.78 -17.75 -10.23
N ASN A 57 -6.02 -17.37 -10.56
CA ASN A 57 -7.18 -17.40 -9.68
C ASN A 57 -6.85 -16.83 -8.29
N PHE A 58 -6.32 -15.61 -8.26
CA PHE A 58 -5.82 -14.96 -7.06
C PHE A 58 -6.40 -13.55 -6.90
N LEU A 59 -6.72 -13.15 -5.67
CA LEU A 59 -7.34 -11.85 -5.41
C LEU A 59 -6.30 -10.73 -5.42
N ILE A 60 -6.40 -9.83 -6.38
CA ILE A 60 -5.68 -8.55 -6.38
C ILE A 60 -6.68 -7.40 -6.26
N ILE A 61 -6.46 -6.53 -5.27
CA ILE A 61 -7.25 -5.32 -5.07
C ILE A 61 -6.56 -4.18 -5.82
N PRO A 62 -7.25 -3.50 -6.76
CA PRO A 62 -6.66 -2.37 -7.47
C PRO A 62 -6.55 -1.18 -6.51
N GLY A 63 -5.41 -0.52 -6.52
CA GLY A 63 -5.15 0.66 -5.72
C GLY A 63 -3.99 1.49 -6.25
N ILE A 64 -3.64 2.50 -5.47
CA ILE A 64 -2.56 3.46 -5.71
C ILE A 64 -2.26 4.15 -4.38
N GLU A 65 -0.99 4.42 -4.11
CA GLU A 65 -0.60 5.35 -3.04
C GLU A 65 -0.31 6.72 -3.66
N ILE A 66 -1.05 7.74 -3.23
CA ILE A 66 -0.96 9.10 -3.74
C ILE A 66 -0.13 9.95 -2.78
N ALA A 67 0.93 10.57 -3.31
CA ALA A 67 1.67 11.59 -2.57
C ALA A 67 0.86 12.88 -2.53
N SER A 68 0.13 13.13 -1.43
CA SER A 68 -0.58 14.40 -1.22
C SER A 68 0.37 15.46 -0.62
N LYS A 69 -0.06 16.72 -0.58
CA LYS A 69 0.69 17.79 0.11
C LYS A 69 0.87 17.51 1.60
N ASP A 70 -0.09 16.81 2.18
CA ASP A 70 -0.19 16.63 3.62
C ASP A 70 0.31 15.23 4.05
N GLY A 71 0.72 14.37 3.11
CA GLY A 71 1.17 13.00 3.40
C GLY A 71 0.62 11.96 2.43
N ASP A 72 1.09 10.72 2.58
CA ASP A 72 0.68 9.62 1.72
C ASP A 72 -0.75 9.12 2.02
N ILE A 73 -1.48 8.81 0.95
CA ILE A 73 -2.86 8.32 1.01
C ILE A 73 -2.99 7.11 0.10
N VAL A 74 -3.33 5.96 0.68
CA VAL A 74 -3.68 4.77 -0.10
C VAL A 74 -5.14 4.86 -0.54
N ALA A 75 -5.38 4.68 -1.83
CA ALA A 75 -6.70 4.51 -2.39
C ALA A 75 -6.90 3.06 -2.85
N LEU A 76 -7.97 2.41 -2.38
CA LEU A 76 -8.36 1.08 -2.86
C LEU A 76 -9.66 1.15 -3.66
N GLY A 77 -9.80 0.25 -4.63
CA GLY A 77 -10.98 0.17 -5.49
C GLY A 77 -10.95 1.09 -6.70
N ILE A 78 -9.83 1.76 -6.97
CA ILE A 78 -9.68 2.66 -8.11
C ILE A 78 -8.60 2.18 -9.07
N ASN A 79 -8.73 2.55 -10.35
CA ASN A 79 -7.82 2.15 -11.42
C ASN A 79 -7.37 3.31 -12.32
N LYS A 80 -7.62 4.56 -11.90
CA LYS A 80 -7.13 5.76 -12.59
C LYS A 80 -6.25 6.57 -11.64
N LYS A 81 -5.30 7.29 -12.23
CA LYS A 81 -4.42 8.19 -11.47
C LYS A 81 -5.22 9.35 -10.88
N ILE A 82 -4.82 9.76 -9.68
CA ILE A 82 -5.18 11.05 -9.08
C ILE A 82 -3.92 11.91 -9.10
N PRO A 83 -4.01 13.22 -9.43
CA PRO A 83 -2.85 14.09 -9.39
C PRO A 83 -2.22 14.13 -7.99
N LYS A 84 -0.90 13.98 -7.93
CA LYS A 84 -0.12 14.21 -6.71
C LYS A 84 -0.12 15.67 -6.29
N ASN A 85 0.31 15.96 -5.07
CA ASN A 85 0.40 17.31 -4.50
C ASN A 85 -0.95 18.07 -4.45
N LEU A 86 -2.07 17.36 -4.43
CA LEU A 86 -3.34 17.92 -3.93
C LEU A 86 -3.32 17.89 -2.40
N SER A 87 -4.16 18.71 -1.74
CA SER A 87 -4.35 18.55 -0.30
C SER A 87 -5.01 17.21 -0.01
N ALA A 88 -4.75 16.62 1.17
CA ALA A 88 -5.32 15.35 1.59
C ALA A 88 -6.84 15.35 1.46
N LYS A 89 -7.52 16.43 1.87
CA LYS A 89 -8.98 16.57 1.70
C LYS A 89 -9.42 16.48 0.24
N LYS A 90 -8.73 17.15 -0.69
CA LYS A 90 -9.06 17.08 -2.13
C LYS A 90 -8.77 15.69 -2.71
N THR A 91 -7.68 15.05 -2.27
CA THR A 91 -7.34 13.68 -2.66
C THR A 91 -8.42 12.70 -2.20
N ILE A 92 -8.84 12.76 -0.94
CA ILE A 92 -9.91 11.91 -0.37
C ILE A 92 -11.21 12.06 -1.17
N ASN A 93 -11.64 13.31 -1.41
CA ASN A 93 -12.86 13.57 -2.18
C ASN A 93 -12.81 12.92 -3.58
N LYS A 94 -11.67 13.04 -4.29
CA LYS A 94 -11.49 12.39 -5.59
C LYS A 94 -11.53 10.87 -5.53
N ILE A 95 -10.96 10.28 -4.48
CA ILE A 95 -11.03 8.83 -4.26
C ILE A 95 -12.50 8.40 -4.09
N HIS A 96 -13.27 9.13 -3.29
CA HIS A 96 -14.68 8.85 -3.06
C HIS A 96 -15.55 9.06 -4.30
N GLU A 97 -15.32 10.12 -5.09
CA GLU A 97 -15.98 10.36 -6.38
C GLU A 97 -15.80 9.18 -7.35
N MET A 98 -14.66 8.49 -7.26
CA MET A 98 -14.35 7.31 -8.07
C MET A 98 -14.90 6.00 -7.48
N GLY A 99 -15.63 6.05 -6.36
CA GLY A 99 -16.17 4.89 -5.66
C GLY A 99 -15.14 4.09 -4.85
N GLY A 100 -13.93 4.64 -4.68
CA GLY A 100 -12.87 4.05 -3.88
C GLY A 100 -13.04 4.28 -2.37
N ILE A 101 -12.05 3.81 -1.62
CA ILE A 101 -11.89 4.11 -0.20
C ILE A 101 -10.53 4.75 0.03
N ALA A 102 -10.48 5.76 0.90
CA ALA A 102 -9.28 6.49 1.25
C ALA A 102 -8.75 6.00 2.60
N ILE A 103 -7.46 5.66 2.63
CA ILE A 103 -6.76 5.12 3.77
C ILE A 103 -5.63 6.09 4.13
N ALA A 104 -5.56 6.47 5.40
CA ALA A 104 -4.39 7.16 5.94
C ALA A 104 -3.24 6.15 6.06
N ALA A 105 -2.30 6.21 5.10
CA ALA A 105 -1.13 5.36 5.05
C ALA A 105 -0.13 5.81 6.11
N HIS A 106 0.43 4.85 6.86
CA HIS A 106 1.46 5.04 7.90
C HIS A 106 1.42 6.45 8.56
N PRO A 107 0.29 6.84 9.20
CA PRO A 107 -0.07 8.23 9.52
C PRO A 107 0.81 8.89 10.59
N PHE A 108 1.83 8.20 11.11
CA PHE A 108 2.83 8.75 12.03
C PHE A 108 4.24 8.21 11.70
N GLY A 109 4.44 7.72 10.47
CA GLY A 109 5.73 7.23 9.99
C GLY A 109 6.77 8.34 9.89
N MET A 110 7.92 8.16 10.54
CA MET A 110 8.94 9.22 10.67
C MET A 110 10.29 8.89 10.00
N LEU A 111 10.66 7.61 9.87
CA LEU A 111 12.02 7.20 9.51
C LEU A 111 12.25 6.89 8.02
N TYR A 112 11.19 6.57 7.25
CA TYR A 112 11.34 6.03 5.89
C TYR A 112 10.43 6.66 4.82
N HIS A 113 9.41 7.45 5.20
CA HIS A 113 8.36 7.88 4.28
C HIS A 113 8.38 9.39 4.01
N ARG A 114 8.00 9.70 2.77
CA ARG A 114 7.87 11.05 2.24
C ARG A 114 6.52 11.61 2.68
N ASN A 115 6.50 12.23 3.86
CA ASN A 115 5.33 12.92 4.43
C ASN A 115 4.24 11.97 4.96
N SER A 116 3.83 12.21 6.19
CA SER A 116 2.78 11.50 6.88
C SER A 116 1.63 12.45 7.18
N VAL A 117 0.39 11.97 7.07
CA VAL A 117 -0.82 12.77 7.32
C VAL A 117 -1.01 13.15 8.80
N GLY A 118 -0.28 12.52 9.72
CA GLY A 118 -0.29 12.91 11.12
C GLY A 118 -1.68 12.92 11.74
N ILE A 119 -1.97 13.99 12.48
CA ILE A 119 -3.26 14.20 13.13
C ILE A 119 -4.43 14.32 12.15
N LEU A 120 -4.18 14.70 10.88
CA LEU A 120 -5.22 14.81 9.86
C LEU A 120 -5.89 13.47 9.58
N ALA A 121 -5.24 12.34 9.89
CA ALA A 121 -5.87 11.02 9.84
C ALA A 121 -7.13 10.91 10.72
N SER A 122 -7.19 11.69 11.81
CA SER A 122 -8.37 11.77 12.69
C SER A 122 -9.39 12.82 12.25
N GLU A 123 -8.94 13.92 11.66
CA GLU A 123 -9.77 15.08 11.32
C GLU A 123 -10.45 14.99 9.95
N LEU A 124 -9.81 14.30 9.00
CA LEU A 124 -10.28 14.19 7.63
C LEU A 124 -11.17 12.94 7.42
N PRO A 125 -11.99 12.91 6.35
CA PRO A 125 -12.92 11.82 6.10
C PRO A 125 -12.24 10.58 5.50
N PHE A 126 -11.14 10.11 6.09
CA PHE A 126 -10.59 8.79 5.78
C PHE A 126 -11.58 7.69 6.16
N ASP A 127 -11.68 6.65 5.34
CA ASP A 127 -12.50 5.45 5.61
C ASP A 127 -11.78 4.51 6.60
N ALA A 128 -10.45 4.47 6.55
CA ALA A 128 -9.64 3.64 7.43
C ALA A 128 -8.25 4.25 7.65
N VAL A 129 -7.53 3.69 8.63
CA VAL A 129 -6.17 4.06 8.98
C VAL A 129 -5.29 2.82 9.08
N GLU A 130 -4.06 2.92 8.58
CA GLU A 130 -3.03 1.91 8.86
C GLU A 130 -2.64 1.97 10.34
N ALA A 131 -3.30 1.15 11.14
CA ALA A 131 -2.98 0.97 12.55
C ALA A 131 -1.73 0.10 12.74
N ILE A 132 -1.41 -0.76 11.76
CA ILE A 132 -0.17 -1.54 11.71
C ILE A 132 0.47 -1.43 10.33
N ASN A 133 1.58 -0.71 10.26
CA ASN A 133 2.49 -0.74 9.10
C ASN A 133 3.80 -1.43 9.51
N SER A 134 4.33 -2.32 8.66
CA SER A 134 5.52 -3.11 9.02
C SER A 134 6.83 -2.29 8.95
N ARG A 135 6.89 -1.30 8.07
CA ARG A 135 8.04 -0.38 7.94
C ARG A 135 8.01 0.75 8.98
N CYS A 136 6.82 1.12 9.44
CA CYS A 136 6.59 2.17 10.46
C CYS A 136 6.10 1.62 11.81
N TYR A 137 6.60 0.45 12.23
CA TYR A 137 5.99 -0.30 13.33
C TYR A 137 5.96 0.42 14.68
N SER A 138 6.94 1.27 14.99
CA SER A 138 7.00 2.05 16.24
C SER A 138 5.86 3.06 16.37
N ALA A 139 5.31 3.52 15.25
CA ALA A 139 4.27 4.54 15.20
C ALA A 139 2.85 3.96 15.37
N ASN A 140 2.72 2.63 15.32
CA ASN A 140 1.44 1.91 15.39
C ASN A 140 0.66 2.17 16.69
N ASN A 141 1.35 2.45 17.81
CA ASN A 141 0.69 2.73 19.09
C ASN A 141 -0.15 4.01 19.05
N ILE A 142 0.23 4.99 18.23
CA ILE A 142 -0.52 6.24 18.05
C ILE A 142 -1.65 6.01 17.05
N ALA A 143 -1.35 5.35 15.92
CA ALA A 143 -2.33 5.06 14.89
C ALA A 143 -3.52 4.21 15.40
N GLN A 144 -3.28 3.29 16.33
CA GLN A 144 -4.34 2.48 16.96
C GLN A 144 -5.37 3.29 17.76
N LYS A 145 -5.00 4.49 18.24
CA LYS A 145 -5.89 5.36 19.02
C LYS A 145 -6.84 6.18 18.16
N ILE A 146 -6.62 6.23 16.84
CA ILE A 146 -7.48 6.97 15.92
C ILE A 146 -8.85 6.28 15.82
N ASP A 147 -9.93 7.05 15.96
CA ASP A 147 -11.30 6.55 15.84
C ASP A 147 -11.75 6.41 14.37
N LYS A 148 -11.08 5.50 13.65
CA LYS A 148 -11.38 5.08 12.28
C LYS A 148 -11.31 3.56 12.18
N THR A 149 -11.74 2.97 11.06
CA THR A 149 -11.48 1.55 10.81
C THR A 149 -9.97 1.28 10.85
N LYS A 150 -9.56 0.26 11.60
CA LYS A 150 -8.15 -0.11 11.73
C LYS A 150 -7.80 -1.20 10.72
N ILE A 151 -6.77 -0.95 9.93
CA ILE A 151 -6.21 -1.91 8.99
C ILE A 151 -4.70 -2.05 9.15
N ALA A 152 -4.12 -2.99 8.41
CA ALA A 152 -2.71 -3.27 8.37
C ALA A 152 -2.22 -3.54 6.95
N GLY A 153 -1.00 -3.08 6.66
CA GLY A 153 -0.30 -3.24 5.39
C GLY A 153 1.18 -3.50 5.63
N SER A 154 1.78 -4.37 4.82
CA SER A 154 3.21 -4.65 4.94
C SER A 154 4.07 -3.50 4.44
N ASP A 155 3.55 -2.70 3.50
CA ASP A 155 4.32 -1.65 2.83
C ASP A 155 5.54 -2.26 2.12
N ALA A 156 5.30 -3.43 1.53
CA ALA A 156 6.35 -4.26 0.96
C ALA A 156 6.88 -3.65 -0.33
N HIS A 157 8.19 -3.45 -0.36
CA HIS A 157 8.93 -3.04 -1.55
C HIS A 157 9.79 -4.17 -2.14
N ILE A 158 10.00 -5.22 -1.35
CA ILE A 158 10.64 -6.48 -1.72
C ILE A 158 9.78 -7.67 -1.26
N LYS A 159 9.92 -8.82 -1.90
CA LYS A 159 9.04 -9.98 -1.69
C LYS A 159 9.09 -10.54 -0.27
N GLU A 160 10.19 -10.35 0.44
CA GLU A 160 10.37 -10.84 1.81
C GLU A 160 9.61 -10.01 2.85
N GLU A 161 9.17 -8.80 2.50
CA GLU A 161 8.33 -7.94 3.34
C GLU A 161 6.84 -8.30 3.23
N LEU A 162 6.42 -8.87 2.10
CA LEU A 162 5.02 -9.23 1.84
C LEU A 162 4.42 -10.07 2.97
N GLY A 163 3.28 -9.62 3.50
CA GLY A 163 2.55 -10.29 4.57
C GLY A 163 3.19 -10.19 5.96
N ARG A 164 4.20 -9.31 6.16
CA ARG A 164 4.68 -8.95 7.51
C ARG A 164 3.58 -8.31 8.36
N ALA A 165 2.70 -7.56 7.72
CA ALA A 165 1.43 -7.12 8.26
C ALA A 165 0.33 -7.34 7.21
N TYR A 166 -0.88 -7.62 7.68
CA TYR A 166 -2.04 -7.94 6.87
C TYR A 166 -3.30 -7.74 7.69
N THR A 167 -4.42 -7.56 7.00
CA THR A 167 -5.74 -7.36 7.59
C THR A 167 -6.58 -8.61 7.39
N LEU A 168 -7.20 -9.12 8.46
CA LEU A 168 -8.29 -10.08 8.33
C LEU A 168 -9.59 -9.30 8.04
N VAL A 169 -10.22 -9.57 6.91
CA VAL A 169 -11.46 -8.89 6.47
C VAL A 169 -12.61 -9.90 6.43
N ASN A 170 -13.73 -9.58 7.10
CA ASN A 170 -14.93 -10.41 7.05
C ASN A 170 -15.79 -10.05 5.82
N ALA A 171 -15.44 -10.62 4.67
CA ALA A 171 -16.12 -10.38 3.40
C ALA A 171 -16.06 -11.60 2.47
N LYS A 172 -16.92 -11.60 1.44
CA LYS A 172 -16.77 -12.47 0.27
C LYS A 172 -15.55 -12.04 -0.56
N PRO A 173 -14.88 -12.94 -1.31
CA PRO A 173 -13.67 -12.65 -2.08
C PRO A 173 -13.97 -11.87 -3.38
N ASN A 174 -14.56 -10.69 -3.26
CA ASN A 174 -14.73 -9.74 -4.36
C ASN A 174 -14.49 -8.31 -3.86
N ILE A 175 -13.97 -7.46 -4.75
CA ILE A 175 -13.52 -6.10 -4.40
C ILE A 175 -14.63 -5.31 -3.70
N LYS A 176 -15.85 -5.27 -4.25
CA LYS A 176 -16.96 -4.51 -3.67
C LYS A 176 -17.28 -4.93 -2.23
N SER A 177 -17.33 -6.24 -1.96
CA SER A 177 -17.62 -6.75 -0.61
C SER A 177 -16.50 -6.43 0.37
N ILE A 178 -15.24 -6.48 -0.09
CA ILE A 178 -14.07 -6.14 0.73
C ILE A 178 -14.07 -4.66 1.11
N LEU A 179 -14.26 -3.76 0.13
CA LEU A 179 -14.30 -2.32 0.39
C LEU A 179 -15.44 -1.97 1.36
N ASN A 180 -16.63 -2.55 1.18
CA ASN A 180 -17.76 -2.35 2.09
C ASN A 180 -17.46 -2.88 3.51
N ALA A 181 -16.78 -4.03 3.64
CA ALA A 181 -16.39 -4.57 4.93
C ALA A 181 -15.36 -3.68 5.64
N ILE A 182 -14.41 -3.09 4.91
CA ILE A 182 -13.47 -2.11 5.46
C ILE A 182 -14.23 -0.86 5.92
N LYS A 183 -15.11 -0.28 5.11
CA LYS A 183 -15.94 0.87 5.54
C LYS A 183 -16.78 0.58 6.78
N ALA A 184 -17.26 -0.65 6.92
CA ALA A 184 -18.07 -1.09 8.06
C ALA A 184 -17.24 -1.53 9.29
N GLY A 185 -15.91 -1.38 9.28
CA GLY A 185 -15.05 -1.75 10.41
C GLY A 185 -14.93 -3.25 10.65
N LYS A 186 -15.30 -4.09 9.67
CA LYS A 186 -15.26 -5.56 9.77
C LYS A 186 -13.86 -6.11 9.51
N THR A 187 -12.87 -5.52 10.18
CA THR A 187 -11.45 -5.76 9.97
C THR A 187 -10.74 -6.09 11.28
N LYS A 188 -9.66 -6.87 11.19
CA LYS A 188 -8.72 -7.09 12.29
C LYS A 188 -7.29 -6.95 11.76
N PRO A 189 -6.55 -5.89 12.13
CA PRO A 189 -5.15 -5.72 11.73
C PRO A 189 -4.26 -6.70 12.47
N ILE A 190 -3.30 -7.31 11.77
CA ILE A 190 -2.28 -8.21 12.35
C ILE A 190 -0.94 -7.90 11.69
N GLY A 191 0.14 -7.80 12.46
CA GLY A 191 1.46 -7.67 11.84
C GLY A 191 2.61 -7.59 12.83
N LYS A 192 3.82 -7.55 12.27
CA LYS A 192 5.09 -7.37 12.96
C LYS A 192 5.96 -6.40 12.16
N SER A 193 6.97 -5.82 12.80
CA SER A 193 7.96 -5.02 12.07
C SER A 193 8.67 -5.85 10.99
N ILE A 194 9.19 -5.15 9.98
CA ILE A 194 10.18 -5.74 9.08
C ILE A 194 11.40 -6.26 9.88
N ARG A 195 12.09 -7.27 9.36
CA ARG A 195 13.33 -7.75 9.98
C ARG A 195 14.48 -6.86 9.53
N PHE A 196 15.53 -6.76 10.36
CA PHE A 196 16.75 -6.05 9.98
C PHE A 196 17.36 -6.57 8.66
N THR A 197 17.28 -7.89 8.41
CA THR A 197 17.72 -8.49 7.15
C THR A 197 16.94 -7.97 5.94
N ASN A 198 15.65 -7.65 6.09
CA ASN A 198 14.85 -7.05 5.01
C ASN A 198 15.37 -5.64 4.66
N VAL A 199 15.74 -4.85 5.67
CA VAL A 199 16.31 -3.50 5.48
C VAL A 199 17.61 -3.58 4.68
N LEU A 200 18.51 -4.52 5.04
CA LEU A 200 19.78 -4.72 4.32
C LEU A 200 19.55 -5.17 2.88
N GLN A 201 18.65 -6.13 2.66
CA GLN A 201 18.32 -6.63 1.34
C GLN A 201 17.74 -5.52 0.44
N TYR A 202 16.82 -4.72 1.00
CA TYR A 202 16.25 -3.57 0.30
C TYR A 202 17.33 -2.55 -0.09
N ALA A 203 18.22 -2.18 0.84
CA ALA A 203 19.31 -1.25 0.58
C ALA A 203 20.27 -1.78 -0.51
N TYR A 204 20.58 -3.07 -0.47
CA TYR A 204 21.44 -3.72 -1.47
C TYR A 204 20.82 -3.67 -2.87
N ILE A 205 19.52 -3.93 -3.01
CA ILE A 205 18.82 -3.87 -4.31
C ILE A 205 18.69 -2.42 -4.81
N ARG A 206 18.42 -1.47 -3.91
CA ARG A 206 18.19 -0.06 -4.26
C ARG A 206 19.46 0.68 -4.67
N THR A 207 20.61 0.37 -4.08
CA THR A 207 21.85 1.16 -4.26
C THR A 207 22.35 1.16 -5.72
N PRO A 208 22.48 0.01 -6.42
CA PRO A 208 22.87 -0.01 -7.82
C PRO A 208 21.88 0.74 -8.73
N THR A 209 20.57 0.64 -8.46
CA THR A 209 19.52 1.32 -9.21
C THR A 209 19.65 2.83 -9.12
N LEU A 210 19.91 3.37 -7.92
CA LEU A 210 20.15 4.80 -7.71
C LEU A 210 21.39 5.31 -8.45
N ILE A 211 22.46 4.51 -8.49
CA ILE A 211 23.68 4.85 -9.23
C ILE A 211 23.39 4.88 -10.74
N SER A 212 22.71 3.86 -11.26
CA SER A 212 22.32 3.78 -12.67
C SER A 212 21.43 4.96 -13.09
N GLU A 213 20.40 5.31 -12.30
CA GLU A 213 19.54 6.47 -12.57
C GLU A 213 20.31 7.79 -12.57
N LYS A 214 21.25 7.98 -11.62
CA LYS A 214 22.11 9.16 -11.58
C LYS A 214 23.00 9.24 -12.81
N LEU A 215 23.65 8.14 -13.19
CA LEU A 215 24.49 8.09 -14.38
C LEU A 215 23.68 8.34 -15.66
N SER A 216 22.49 7.74 -15.79
CA SER A 216 21.59 8.00 -16.92
C SER A 216 21.17 9.47 -17.02
N LYS A 217 20.89 10.16 -15.90
CA LYS A 217 20.61 11.61 -15.90
C LYS A 217 21.81 12.46 -16.30
N ILE A 218 23.03 12.02 -15.97
CA ILE A 218 24.27 12.74 -16.29
C ILE A 218 24.66 12.52 -17.76
N PHE A 219 24.56 11.29 -18.27
CA PHE A 219 25.08 10.89 -19.57
C PHE A 219 24.01 10.67 -20.67
N GLY A 220 22.72 10.69 -20.31
CA GLY A 220 21.60 10.34 -21.20
C GLY A 220 20.85 11.51 -21.83
N ARG A 221 21.37 12.75 -21.76
CA ARG A 221 20.90 13.84 -22.63
C ARG A 221 21.60 13.75 -23.99
N LYS A 222 20.95 13.09 -24.94
CA LYS A 222 21.04 13.37 -26.38
C LYS A 222 19.65 13.65 -26.90
#